data_AF-A0A5D4TF54-F1
#
_entry.id   AF-A0A5D4TF54-F1
#
_cell.length_a   1.000
_cell.length_b   1.000
_cell.length_c   1.000
_cell.angle_alpha   90.00
_cell.angle_beta   90.00
_cell.angle_gamma   90.00
#
_symmetry.space_group_name_H-M   'P 1'
#
loop_
_entity.id
_entity.type
_entity.pdbx_description
1 polymer ?
#
loop_
_entity_poly.entity_id
_entity_poly.type
_entity_poly.pdbx_seq_one_letter_code
_entity_poly.pdbx_strand_id
1 'polypeptide(L)'
;MGVNEEVWKPLSITEIQSNFTKIPIQWWIAGGWALDIYLQKITRAHDDIDIVILRPDHLILQRHLGRDWEMFIAFKGQLIPWNKNQLLDSHYDNIWVKKKDESTWAFQVMLLDTEEKDWIYKRNNLIRKSIEDIGLESLSGIPFLKPEI
;
A
#
# COMPACT_ATOMS: atom_id res chain seq x y z
N MET A 1 -14.03 -24.48 15.10
CA MET A 1 -12.93 -23.53 14.82
C MET A 1 -13.01 -23.22 13.34
N GLY A 2 -13.76 -22.17 12.98
CA GLY A 2 -13.91 -21.78 11.57
C GLY A 2 -12.61 -21.14 11.11
N VAL A 3 -12.09 -21.57 9.97
CA VAL A 3 -11.10 -20.81 9.21
C VAL A 3 -11.80 -19.48 8.92
N ASN A 4 -11.39 -18.41 9.60
CA ASN A 4 -11.88 -17.08 9.29
C ASN A 4 -11.18 -16.74 7.97
N GLU A 5 -11.78 -17.11 6.84
CA GLU A 5 -11.28 -16.67 5.53
C GLU A 5 -11.20 -15.15 5.58
N GLU A 6 -10.02 -14.62 5.26
CA GLU A 6 -9.79 -13.19 5.25
C GLU A 6 -10.58 -12.61 4.07
N VAL A 7 -11.78 -12.10 4.36
CA VAL A 7 -12.68 -11.61 3.31
C VAL A 7 -12.25 -10.22 2.88
N TRP A 8 -11.91 -10.09 1.60
CA TRP A 8 -11.60 -8.82 0.95
C TRP A 8 -12.86 -8.20 0.36
N LYS A 9 -12.98 -6.88 0.53
CA LYS A 9 -13.94 -6.02 -0.16
C LYS A 9 -13.18 -4.76 -0.58
N PRO A 10 -12.39 -4.87 -1.66
CA PRO A 10 -11.46 -3.81 -2.02
C PRO A 10 -12.20 -2.52 -2.37
N LEU A 11 -11.62 -1.39 -2.00
CA LEU A 11 -12.05 -0.11 -2.55
C LEU A 11 -11.73 -0.03 -4.04
N SER A 12 -12.50 0.77 -4.77
CA SER A 12 -12.13 1.15 -6.14
C SER A 12 -10.89 2.03 -6.16
N ILE A 13 -10.17 2.06 -7.29
CA ILE A 13 -9.02 2.97 -7.47
C ILE A 13 -9.41 4.44 -7.23
N THR A 14 -10.60 4.86 -7.66
CA THR A 14 -11.10 6.23 -7.45
C THR A 14 -11.33 6.55 -5.98
N GLU A 15 -11.81 5.57 -5.20
CA GLU A 15 -11.94 5.73 -3.74
C GLU A 15 -10.57 5.79 -3.08
N ILE A 16 -9.60 4.97 -3.51
CA ILE A 16 -8.22 5.05 -3.02
C ILE A 16 -7.63 6.43 -3.31
N GLN A 17 -7.75 6.92 -4.55
CA GLN A 17 -7.27 8.26 -4.92
C GLN A 17 -7.92 9.34 -4.04
N SER A 18 -9.24 9.30 -3.82
CA SER A 18 -9.95 10.25 -2.96
C SER A 18 -9.49 10.22 -1.49
N ASN A 19 -9.06 9.05 -0.98
CA ASN A 19 -8.54 8.92 0.36
C ASN A 19 -7.07 9.39 0.46
N PHE A 20 -6.22 8.96 -0.46
CA PHE A 20 -4.78 9.17 -0.39
C PHE A 20 -4.34 10.58 -0.85
N THR A 21 -5.09 11.24 -1.72
CA THR A 21 -4.83 12.66 -2.09
C THR A 21 -4.89 13.64 -0.91
N LYS A 22 -5.52 13.24 0.20
CA LYS A 22 -5.60 14.04 1.44
C LYS A 22 -4.41 13.80 2.38
N ILE A 23 -3.55 12.84 2.09
CA ILE A 23 -2.43 12.43 2.92
C ILE A 23 -1.15 13.02 2.30
N PRO A 24 -0.36 13.83 3.03
CA PRO A 24 0.81 14.52 2.50
C PRO A 24 2.02 13.57 2.43
N ILE A 25 1.90 12.49 1.67
CA ILE A 25 2.92 11.45 1.49
C ILE A 25 2.98 11.04 0.03
N GLN A 26 4.12 10.49 -0.40
CA GLN A 26 4.21 9.84 -1.70
C GLN A 26 3.60 8.45 -1.63
N TRP A 27 2.77 8.10 -2.61
CA TRP A 27 2.12 6.80 -2.72
C TRP A 27 1.95 6.37 -4.17
N TRP A 28 1.75 5.08 -4.38
CA TRP A 28 1.49 4.48 -5.69
C TRP A 28 0.54 3.30 -5.58
N ILE A 29 -0.30 3.09 -6.60
CA ILE A 29 -0.91 1.78 -6.84
C ILE A 29 0.17 0.79 -7.28
N ALA A 30 0.10 -0.44 -6.78
CA ALA A 30 0.99 -1.54 -7.12
C ALA A 30 0.20 -2.77 -7.59
N GLY A 31 0.90 -3.89 -7.78
CA GLY A 31 0.28 -5.18 -8.07
C GLY A 31 -0.46 -5.23 -9.41
N GLY A 32 -1.52 -6.02 -9.46
CA GLY A 32 -2.30 -6.24 -10.67
C GLY A 32 -2.92 -4.96 -11.24
N TRP A 33 -3.39 -4.07 -10.36
CA TRP A 33 -3.96 -2.79 -10.78
C TRP A 33 -2.93 -1.87 -11.45
N ALA A 34 -1.69 -1.82 -10.97
CA ALA A 34 -0.64 -1.02 -11.60
C ALA A 34 -0.36 -1.48 -13.05
N LEU A 35 -0.38 -2.80 -13.28
CA LEU A 35 -0.22 -3.36 -14.62
C LEU A 35 -1.38 -3.00 -15.54
N ASP A 36 -2.61 -3.10 -15.06
CA ASP A 36 -3.80 -2.75 -15.86
C ASP A 36 -3.88 -1.25 -16.16
N ILE A 37 -3.44 -0.39 -15.22
CA ILE A 37 -3.27 1.05 -15.45
C ILE A 37 -2.22 1.28 -16.54
N TYR A 38 -1.07 0.63 -16.44
CA TYR A 38 0.03 0.76 -17.42
C TYR A 38 -0.41 0.32 -18.83
N LEU A 39 -1.13 -0.81 -18.93
CA LEU A 39 -1.66 -1.36 -20.19
C LEU A 39 -2.90 -0.64 -20.70
N GLN A 40 -3.48 0.28 -19.91
CA GLN A 40 -4.74 0.97 -20.20
C GLN A 40 -5.90 0.01 -20.50
N LYS A 41 -5.90 -1.16 -19.86
CA LYS A 41 -6.88 -2.22 -20.08
C LYS A 41 -6.99 -3.10 -18.84
N ILE A 42 -8.21 -3.43 -18.44
CA ILE A 42 -8.45 -4.46 -17.43
C ILE A 42 -8.13 -5.84 -18.02
N THR A 43 -7.14 -6.52 -17.45
CA THR A 43 -6.68 -7.83 -17.95
C THR A 43 -7.32 -8.99 -17.22
N ARG A 44 -7.73 -8.79 -15.96
CA ARG A 44 -8.41 -9.78 -15.11
C ARG A 44 -9.23 -9.10 -14.01
N ALA A 45 -10.03 -9.87 -13.28
CA ALA A 45 -10.56 -9.43 -12.00
C ALA A 45 -9.43 -9.28 -10.97
N HIS A 46 -9.55 -8.29 -10.09
CA HIS A 46 -8.63 -8.06 -8.96
C HIS A 46 -9.45 -8.16 -7.67
N ASP A 47 -9.01 -9.03 -6.76
CA ASP A 47 -9.69 -9.29 -5.49
C ASP A 47 -9.20 -8.37 -4.37
N ASP A 48 -8.14 -7.62 -4.62
CA ASP A 48 -7.46 -6.72 -3.70
C ASP A 48 -7.09 -5.38 -4.37
N ILE A 49 -6.51 -4.48 -3.57
CA ILE A 49 -5.85 -3.27 -4.06
C ILE A 49 -4.60 -3.01 -3.22
N ASP A 50 -3.49 -2.85 -3.94
CA ASP A 50 -2.16 -2.74 -3.39
C ASP A 50 -1.69 -1.30 -3.47
N ILE A 51 -1.31 -0.75 -2.33
CA ILE A 51 -0.78 0.59 -2.24
C ILE A 51 0.64 0.49 -1.72
N VAL A 52 1.51 1.31 -2.26
CA VAL A 52 2.88 1.42 -1.83
C VAL A 52 3.13 2.82 -1.31
N ILE A 53 3.80 2.93 -0.17
CA ILE A 53 4.32 4.20 0.37
C ILE A 53 5.78 4.04 0.76
N LEU A 54 6.45 5.16 1.02
CA LEU A 54 7.81 5.14 1.58
C LEU A 54 7.76 4.84 3.08
N ARG A 55 8.69 4.03 3.59
CA ARG A 55 8.74 3.67 5.02
C ARG A 55 8.76 4.89 5.95
N PRO A 56 9.50 5.99 5.70
CA PRO A 56 9.50 7.14 6.61
C PRO A 56 8.11 7.75 6.85
N ASP A 57 7.18 7.55 5.92
CA ASP A 57 5.85 8.17 5.93
C ASP A 57 4.78 7.36 6.68
N HIS A 58 5.13 6.18 7.22
CA HIS A 58 4.15 5.27 7.82
C HIS A 58 3.36 5.92 8.99
N LEU A 59 4.00 6.76 9.82
CA LEU A 59 3.29 7.44 10.91
C LEU A 59 2.38 8.57 10.40
N ILE A 60 2.68 9.16 9.24
CA ILE A 60 1.82 10.17 8.61
C ILE A 60 0.56 9.46 8.08
N LEU A 61 0.73 8.33 7.39
CA LEU A 61 -0.38 7.46 6.97
C LEU A 61 -1.26 7.07 8.17
N GLN A 62 -0.66 6.52 9.23
CA GLN A 62 -1.39 6.04 10.40
C GLN A 62 -2.27 7.14 11.02
N ARG A 63 -1.74 8.36 11.09
CA ARG A 63 -2.46 9.52 11.65
C ARG A 63 -3.66 9.93 10.81
N HIS A 64 -3.52 9.95 9.48
CA HIS A 64 -4.59 10.37 8.58
C HIS A 64 -5.70 9.32 8.47
N LEU A 65 -5.33 8.04 8.47
CA LEU A 65 -6.30 6.94 8.39
C LEU A 65 -6.93 6.60 9.75
N GLY A 66 -6.23 6.81 10.86
CA GLY A 66 -6.65 6.33 12.19
C GLY A 66 -8.00 6.87 12.72
N ARG A 67 -8.61 7.87 12.06
CA ARG A 67 -9.97 8.32 12.39
C ARG A 67 -11.02 7.30 11.98
N ASP A 68 -10.96 6.80 10.75
CA ASP A 68 -12.03 6.02 10.12
C ASP A 68 -11.62 4.57 9.83
N TRP A 69 -10.33 4.27 9.96
CA TRP A 69 -9.75 2.97 9.59
C TRP A 69 -9.05 2.29 10.77
N GLU A 70 -9.05 0.97 10.74
CA GLU A 70 -8.19 0.10 11.56
C GLU A 70 -7.08 -0.47 10.68
N MET A 71 -5.88 -0.55 11.25
CA MET A 71 -4.69 -1.00 10.53
C MET A 71 -4.01 -2.13 11.31
N PHE A 72 -3.63 -3.17 10.58
CA PHE A 72 -3.02 -4.38 11.12
C PHE A 72 -1.73 -4.66 10.39
N ILE A 73 -0.66 -4.95 11.11
CA ILE A 73 0.59 -5.42 10.56
C ILE A 73 0.39 -6.88 10.16
N ALA A 74 0.52 -7.19 8.87
CA ALA A 74 0.50 -8.55 8.36
C ALA A 74 1.93 -9.09 8.39
N PHE A 75 2.22 -9.99 9.33
CA PHE A 75 3.56 -10.52 9.53
C PHE A 75 3.54 -12.01 9.86
N LYS A 76 4.22 -12.82 9.04
CA LYS A 76 4.36 -14.27 9.22
C LYS A 76 3.02 -14.99 9.47
N GLY A 77 1.99 -14.62 8.72
CA GLY A 77 0.64 -15.21 8.81
C GLY A 77 -0.16 -14.75 10.03
N GLN A 78 0.27 -13.69 10.72
CA GLN A 78 -0.45 -13.07 11.82
C GLN A 78 -0.86 -11.63 11.46
N LEU A 79 -2.01 -11.21 11.97
CA LEU A 79 -2.50 -9.85 11.90
C LEU A 79 -2.41 -9.21 13.28
N ILE A 80 -1.45 -8.29 13.44
CA ILE A 80 -1.15 -7.64 14.71
C ILE A 80 -1.71 -6.22 14.64
N PRO A 81 -2.60 -5.78 15.55
CA PRO A 81 -3.06 -4.39 15.57
C PRO A 81 -1.88 -3.41 15.59
N TRP A 82 -1.88 -2.46 14.65
CA TRP A 82 -0.82 -1.45 14.60
C TRP A 82 -1.12 -0.34 15.61
N ASN A 83 -0.38 -0.34 16.71
CA ASN A 83 -0.63 0.59 17.81
C ASN A 83 -0.33 2.04 17.41
N LYS A 84 -1.12 2.98 17.95
CA LYS A 84 -0.95 4.41 17.70
C LYS A 84 0.48 4.86 18.01
N ASN A 85 1.10 5.56 17.06
CA ASN A 85 2.47 6.07 17.10
C ASN A 85 3.56 4.98 17.18
N GLN A 86 3.22 3.70 16.96
CA GLN A 86 4.21 2.63 16.89
C GLN A 86 5.03 2.77 15.61
N LEU A 87 6.34 2.92 15.77
CA LEU A 87 7.29 2.84 14.66
C LEU A 87 7.37 1.42 14.13
N LEU A 88 7.42 1.28 12.80
CA LEU A 88 7.56 -0.01 12.13
C LEU A 88 9.01 -0.24 11.69
N ASP A 89 9.62 -1.26 12.30
CA ASP A 89 10.93 -1.78 11.89
C ASP A 89 10.93 -2.30 10.45
N SER A 90 12.11 -2.43 9.84
CA SER A 90 12.30 -2.84 8.44
C SER A 90 11.69 -4.21 8.07
N HIS A 91 11.49 -5.09 9.06
CA HIS A 91 10.89 -6.39 8.84
C HIS A 91 9.35 -6.35 8.73
N TYR A 92 8.70 -5.26 9.17
CA TYR A 92 7.28 -5.02 8.94
C TYR A 92 7.09 -4.20 7.67
N ASP A 93 6.58 -4.81 6.61
CA ASP A 93 6.45 -4.20 5.30
C ASP A 93 5.03 -4.28 4.73
N ASN A 94 4.10 -4.98 5.37
CA ASN A 94 2.73 -5.12 4.90
C ASN A 94 1.73 -4.75 6.00
N ILE A 95 0.82 -3.83 5.68
CA ILE A 95 -0.24 -3.33 6.55
C ILE A 95 -1.58 -3.57 5.86
N TRP A 96 -2.48 -4.28 6.53
CA TRP A 96 -3.85 -4.48 6.07
C TRP A 96 -4.77 -3.47 6.72
N VAL A 97 -5.65 -2.90 5.91
CA VAL A 97 -6.50 -1.78 6.32
C VAL A 97 -7.96 -2.13 6.08
N LYS A 98 -8.80 -1.88 7.09
CA LYS A 98 -10.26 -2.02 7.02
C LYS A 98 -10.94 -0.82 7.67
N LYS A 99 -12.17 -0.51 7.26
CA LYS A 99 -12.93 0.54 7.96
C LYS A 99 -13.23 0.08 9.38
N LYS A 100 -13.30 1.03 10.30
CA LYS A 100 -13.84 0.75 11.64
C LYS A 100 -15.24 0.18 11.52
N ASP A 101 -15.54 -0.78 12.38
CA ASP A 101 -16.80 -1.52 12.41
C ASP A 101 -17.09 -2.43 11.19
N GLU A 102 -16.16 -2.50 10.21
CA GLU A 102 -16.23 -3.49 9.12
C GLU A 102 -15.34 -4.71 9.41
N SER A 103 -15.76 -5.87 8.91
CA SER A 103 -15.03 -7.14 9.01
C SER A 103 -14.21 -7.47 7.77
N THR A 104 -14.31 -6.67 6.70
CA THR A 104 -13.66 -6.94 5.41
C THR A 104 -12.45 -6.04 5.17
N TRP A 105 -11.40 -6.59 4.58
CA TRP A 105 -10.20 -5.84 4.21
C TRP A 105 -10.44 -4.99 2.97
N ALA A 106 -10.05 -3.72 3.04
CA ALA A 106 -10.35 -2.73 2.01
C ALA A 106 -9.16 -2.48 1.08
N PHE A 107 -7.94 -2.54 1.60
CA PHE A 107 -6.69 -2.41 0.85
C PHE A 107 -5.50 -2.86 1.69
N GLN A 108 -4.38 -3.18 1.02
CA GLN A 108 -3.09 -3.34 1.68
C GLN A 108 -2.14 -2.19 1.36
N VAL A 109 -1.27 -1.87 2.32
CA VAL A 109 -0.20 -0.90 2.17
C VAL A 109 1.14 -1.59 2.39
N MET A 110 1.98 -1.57 1.36
CA MET A 110 3.34 -2.04 1.40
C MET A 110 4.32 -0.88 1.63
N LEU A 111 5.33 -1.12 2.47
CA LEU A 111 6.35 -0.11 2.79
C LEU A 111 7.63 -0.36 2.01
N LEU A 112 8.04 0.63 1.21
CA LEU A 112 9.33 0.60 0.54
C LEU A 112 10.43 1.16 1.43
N ASP A 113 11.54 0.44 1.47
CA ASP A 113 12.78 0.91 2.09
C ASP A 113 13.47 1.92 1.18
N THR A 114 13.99 2.97 1.79
CA THR A 114 14.70 4.04 1.09
C THR A 114 16.00 4.36 1.82
N GLU A 115 17.00 4.76 1.07
CA GLU A 115 18.20 5.40 1.60
C GLU A 115 18.48 6.64 0.75
N GLU A 116 18.55 7.78 1.42
CA GLU A 116 18.58 9.10 0.80
C GLU A 116 17.40 9.32 -0.16
N LYS A 117 17.67 9.33 -1.48
CA LYS A 117 16.69 9.56 -2.54
C LYS A 117 16.35 8.31 -3.34
N ASP A 118 16.93 7.17 -2.95
CA ASP A 118 16.79 5.93 -3.68
C ASP A 118 15.90 4.95 -2.92
N TRP A 119 15.02 4.30 -3.67
CA TRP A 119 14.41 3.05 -3.26
C TRP A 119 15.45 1.92 -3.27
N ILE A 120 15.38 1.03 -2.29
CA ILE A 120 16.21 -0.16 -2.19
C ILE A 120 15.34 -1.42 -2.29
N TYR A 121 15.71 -2.35 -3.17
CA TYR A 121 15.07 -3.65 -3.20
C TYR A 121 15.50 -4.51 -2.00
N LYS A 122 14.56 -4.78 -1.10
CA LYS A 122 14.79 -5.47 0.19
C LYS A 122 15.50 -6.82 0.10
N ARG A 123 15.38 -7.56 -1.01
CA ARG A 123 16.05 -8.88 -1.17
C ARG A 123 17.47 -8.77 -1.72
N ASN A 124 17.81 -7.65 -2.35
CA ASN A 124 19.14 -7.39 -2.89
C ASN A 124 19.40 -5.87 -2.94
N ASN A 125 20.11 -5.36 -1.95
CA ASN A 125 20.36 -3.93 -1.78
C ASN A 125 21.25 -3.31 -2.88
N LEU A 126 21.83 -4.12 -3.77
CA LEU A 126 22.52 -3.62 -4.97
C LEU A 126 21.54 -3.14 -6.04
N ILE A 127 20.28 -3.57 -5.98
CA ILE A 127 19.22 -3.12 -6.86
C ILE A 127 18.55 -1.91 -6.22
N ARG A 128 18.73 -0.76 -6.87
CA ARG A 128 18.28 0.55 -6.39
C ARG A 128 17.79 1.39 -7.56
N LYS A 129 16.91 2.34 -7.29
CA LYS A 129 16.43 3.31 -8.28
C LYS A 129 16.02 4.59 -7.57
N SER A 130 16.18 5.74 -8.23
CA SER A 130 15.65 7.02 -7.74
C SER A 130 14.16 6.88 -7.47
N ILE A 131 13.70 7.42 -6.33
CA ILE A 131 12.27 7.46 -5.98
C ILE A 131 11.45 8.19 -7.06
N GLU A 132 12.04 9.16 -7.75
CA GLU A 132 11.40 9.88 -8.85
C GLU A 132 11.15 8.99 -10.08
N ASP A 133 11.88 7.87 -10.18
CA ASP A 133 11.89 6.99 -11.36
C ASP A 133 11.17 5.64 -11.15
N ILE A 134 10.67 5.34 -9.96
CA ILE A 134 9.94 4.08 -9.69
C ILE A 134 8.46 4.17 -10.08
N GLY A 135 7.91 5.37 -10.17
CA GLY A 135 6.50 5.61 -10.44
C GLY A 135 6.21 6.20 -11.81
N LEU A 136 4.95 6.08 -12.21
CA LEU A 136 4.32 6.83 -13.29
C LEU A 136 2.99 7.40 -12.78
N GLU A 137 2.42 8.32 -13.54
CA GLU A 137 1.10 8.88 -13.30
C GLU A 137 0.21 8.57 -14.51
N SER A 138 -1.01 8.10 -14.25
CA SER A 138 -2.01 7.89 -15.31
C SER A 138 -2.61 9.21 -15.79
N LEU A 139 -3.34 9.17 -16.91
CA LEU A 139 -4.03 10.35 -17.46
C LEU A 139 -5.04 10.98 -16.47
N SER A 140 -5.55 10.20 -15.52
CA SER A 140 -6.47 10.63 -14.46
C SER A 140 -5.77 11.04 -13.16
N GLY A 141 -4.45 11.15 -13.17
CA GLY A 141 -3.67 11.58 -12.00
C GLY A 141 -3.54 10.54 -10.89
N ILE A 142 -3.61 9.26 -11.23
CA ILE A 142 -3.37 8.17 -10.26
C ILE A 142 -1.91 7.75 -10.36
N PRO A 143 -1.11 7.89 -9.30
CA PRO A 143 0.26 7.38 -9.27
C PRO A 143 0.27 5.85 -9.16
N PHE A 144 1.14 5.19 -9.92
CA PHE A 144 1.32 3.74 -9.91
C PHE A 144 2.79 3.35 -10.12
N LEU A 145 3.21 2.18 -9.65
CA LEU A 145 4.56 1.68 -9.85
C LEU A 145 4.78 1.23 -11.29
N LYS A 146 5.98 1.48 -11.83
CA LYS A 146 6.38 0.94 -13.13
C LYS A 146 6.46 -0.59 -13.09
N PRO A 147 6.16 -1.30 -14.20
CA PRO A 147 6.20 -2.77 -14.23
C PRO A 147 7.55 -3.41 -13.89
N GLU A 148 8.67 -2.69 -14.07
CA GLU A 148 10.01 -3.21 -13.78
C GLU A 148 10.47 -3.08 -12.31
N ILE A 149 9.64 -2.51 -11.44
CA ILE A 149 9.89 -2.35 -10.00
C ILE A 149 9.39 -3.59 -9.24
#